data_AF-A0A7Z8R5I5-F1
#
_entry.id   AF-A0A7Z8R5I5-F1
#
_cell.length_a   1.000
_cell.length_b   1.000
_cell.length_c   1.000
_cell.angle_alpha   90.00
_cell.angle_beta   90.00
_cell.angle_gamma   90.00
#
_symmetry.space_group_name_H-M   'P 1'
#
loop_
_entity.id
_entity.type
_entity.pdbx_description
1 polymer ?
#
loop_
_entity_poly.entity_id
_entity_poly.type
_entity_poly.pdbx_seq_one_letter_code
_entity_poly.pdbx_strand_id
1 'polypeptide(L)' 'MSFDFKRMLKFEINVGTKEKQIRLYAGCAALFISLFLASVPLLLIGLILVATGYTVWCPVYSGLDKSTVESE' A
#
# COMPACT_ATOMS: atom_id res chain seq x y z
N MET A 1 8.60 -6.00 -19.46
CA MET A 1 8.78 -6.75 -18.20
C MET A 1 7.61 -7.71 -18.03
N SER A 2 7.88 -8.97 -17.70
CA SER A 2 6.84 -9.92 -17.30
C SER A 2 6.51 -9.69 -15.82
N PHE A 3 5.23 -9.77 -15.45
CA PHE A 3 4.82 -9.67 -14.05
C PHE A 3 5.17 -10.97 -13.31
N ASP A 4 5.91 -10.87 -12.20
CA ASP A 4 6.30 -12.03 -11.39
C ASP A 4 5.28 -12.26 -10.25
N PHE A 5 4.33 -13.17 -10.49
CA PHE A 5 3.33 -13.57 -9.49
C PHE A 5 3.94 -14.23 -8.24
N LYS A 6 5.08 -14.93 -8.39
CA LYS A 6 5.74 -15.57 -7.25
C LYS A 6 6.34 -14.51 -6.33
N ARG A 7 6.94 -13.47 -6.91
CA ARG A 7 7.49 -12.35 -6.16
C ARG A 7 6.41 -11.45 -5.57
N MET A 8 5.27 -11.26 -6.25
CA MET A 8 4.11 -10.54 -5.72
C MET A 8 3.66 -11.06 -4.34
N LEU A 9 3.71 -12.38 -4.13
CA LEU A 9 3.28 -13.02 -2.88
C LEU A 9 4.38 -13.08 -1.81
N LYS A 10 5.62 -12.72 -2.16
CA LYS A 10 6.74 -12.70 -1.24
C LYS A 10 6.79 -11.35 -0.54
N PHE A 11 6.85 -11.38 0.79
CA PHE A 11 7.05 -10.17 1.59
C PHE A 11 8.44 -9.59 1.33
N GLU A 12 8.49 -8.32 0.96
CA GLU A 12 9.72 -7.55 0.74
C GLU A 12 9.50 -6.08 1.12
N ILE A 13 10.55 -5.39 1.60
CA ILE A 13 10.47 -3.96 1.87
C ILE A 13 10.68 -3.24 0.53
N ASN A 14 9.61 -2.63 0.00
CA ASN A 14 9.64 -1.97 -1.31
C ASN A 14 8.92 -0.62 -1.36
N VAL A 15 8.41 -0.14 -0.22
CA VAL A 15 7.78 1.17 -0.09
C VAL A 15 8.72 2.12 0.65
N GLY A 16 9.13 3.23 0.03
CA GLY A 16 9.95 4.25 0.68
C GLY A 16 9.20 5.10 1.70
N THR A 17 9.92 5.95 2.42
CA THR A 17 9.36 6.80 3.48
C THR A 17 8.25 7.72 2.97
N LYS A 18 8.44 8.33 1.78
CA LYS A 18 7.45 9.24 1.18
C LYS A 18 6.15 8.52 0.85
N GLU A 19 6.22 7.39 0.15
CA GLU A 19 5.04 6.63 -0.24
C GLU A 19 4.35 5.98 0.97
N LYS A 20 5.13 5.56 1.97
CA LYS A 20 4.60 5.08 3.24
C LYS A 20 3.72 6.13 3.91
N GLN A 21 4.21 7.36 4.02
CA GLN A 21 3.45 8.47 4.61
C GLN A 21 2.17 8.75 3.83
N ILE A 22 2.25 8.82 2.50
CA ILE A 22 1.09 9.05 1.64
C ILE A 22 0.05 7.94 1.84
N ARG A 23 0.45 6.66 1.83
CA ARG A 23 -0.45 5.51 2.03
C ARG A 23 -1.12 5.52 3.40
N LEU A 24 -0.39 5.85 4.46
CA LEU A 24 -0.93 5.95 5.81
C LEU A 24 -1.90 7.13 5.94
N TYR A 25 -1.53 8.33 5.50
CA TYR A 25 -2.40 9.50 5.59
C TYR A 25 -3.66 9.35 4.71
N ALA A 26 -3.50 8.92 3.46
CA ALA A 26 -4.61 8.68 2.56
C ALA A 26 -5.51 7.54 3.05
N GLY A 27 -4.91 6.46 3.56
CA GLY A 27 -5.63 5.33 4.14
C GLY A 27 -6.45 5.74 5.36
N CYS A 28 -5.85 6.43 6.32
CA CYS A 28 -6.55 6.95 7.50
C CYS A 28 -7.67 7.93 7.13
N ALA A 29 -7.44 8.82 6.17
CA ALA A 29 -8.46 9.74 5.68
C ALA A 29 -9.64 8.99 5.02
N ALA A 30 -9.34 8.00 4.16
CA ALA A 30 -10.36 7.18 3.51
C ALA A 30 -11.18 6.38 4.53
N LEU A 31 -10.54 5.80 5.55
CA LEU A 31 -11.23 5.12 6.65
C LEU A 31 -12.16 6.09 7.39
N PHE A 32 -11.68 7.27 7.77
CA PHE A 32 -12.50 8.27 8.46
C PHE A 32 -13.72 8.69 7.63
N ILE A 33 -13.53 9.04 6.35
CA ILE A 33 -14.61 9.44 5.44
C ILE A 33 -15.60 8.30 5.22
N SER A 34 -15.12 7.05 5.13
CA SER A 34 -15.98 5.89 4.90
C SER A 34 -17.03 5.68 5.99
N LEU A 35 -16.73 6.07 7.24
CA LEU A 35 -17.66 5.97 8.37
C LEU A 35 -18.86 6.93 8.19
N PHE A 36 -18.62 8.16 7.72
CA PHE A 36 -19.70 9.14 7.49
C PHE A 36 -20.52 8.83 6.24
N LEU A 37 -19.88 8.29 5.20
CA LEU A 37 -20.56 7.89 3.97
C LEU A 37 -21.22 6.52 4.06
N ALA A 38 -21.02 5.78 5.16
CA ALA A 38 -21.41 4.36 5.28
C ALA A 38 -20.96 3.50 4.09
N SER A 39 -19.75 3.77 3.56
CA SER A 39 -19.25 3.17 2.32
C SER A 39 -18.27 2.03 2.59
N VAL A 40 -18.77 0.79 2.48
CA VAL A 40 -17.95 -0.43 2.62
C VAL A 40 -16.79 -0.49 1.62
N PRO A 41 -16.97 -0.15 0.31
CA PRO A 41 -15.85 -0.16 -0.63
C PRO A 41 -14.72 0.80 -0.22
N LEU A 42 -15.08 2.01 0.24
CA LEU A 42 -14.09 3.00 0.65
C LEU A 42 -13.35 2.57 1.93
N LEU A 43 -14.08 1.92 2.86
CA LEU A 43 -13.50 1.33 4.06
C LEU A 43 -12.43 0.29 3.69
N LEU A 44 -12.74 -0.64 2.76
CA LEU A 44 -11.80 -1.68 2.32
C LEU A 44 -10.56 -1.09 1.64
N ILE A 45 -10.72 -0.07 0.79
CA ILE A 45 -9.60 0.63 0.16
C ILE A 45 -8.72 1.29 1.22
N GLY A 46 -9.33 1.96 2.21
CA GLY A 46 -8.63 2.56 3.33
C GLY A 46 -7.81 1.53 4.12
N LEU A 47 -8.39 0.37 4.43
CA LEU A 47 -7.71 -0.72 5.13
C LEU A 47 -6.50 -1.24 4.35
N ILE A 48 -6.63 -1.45 3.03
CA ILE A 48 -5.52 -1.92 2.17
C ILE A 48 -4.40 -0.88 2.11
N LEU A 49 -4.74 0.40 1.99
CA LEU A 49 -3.75 1.49 2.00
C LEU A 49 -2.99 1.55 3.31
N VAL A 50 -3.69 1.52 4.45
CA VAL A 50 -3.04 1.51 5.77
C VAL A 50 -2.19 0.27 5.95
N ALA A 51 -2.69 -0.92 5.59
CA ALA A 51 -1.95 -2.17 5.71
C ALA A 51 -0.64 -2.13 4.90
N THR A 52 -0.69 -1.73 3.62
CA THR A 52 0.51 -1.64 2.77
C THR A 52 1.48 -0.55 3.20
N GLY A 53 1.01 0.56 3.76
CA GLY A 53 1.86 1.58 4.37
C GLY A 53 2.51 1.12 5.67
N TYR A 54 1.76 0.42 6.53
CA TYR A 54 2.24 -0.07 7.82
C TYR A 54 3.30 -1.17 7.66
N THR A 55 3.06 -2.13 6.76
CA THR A 55 4.01 -3.21 6.47
C THR A 55 5.17 -2.79 5.58
N VAL A 56 5.11 -1.59 4.98
CA VAL A 56 6.13 -1.07 4.05
C VAL A 56 6.30 -1.99 2.81
N TRP A 57 5.23 -2.70 2.47
CA TRP A 57 5.19 -3.69 1.40
C TRP A 57 3.96 -3.51 0.52
N CYS A 58 4.20 -3.40 -0.78
CA CYS A 58 3.17 -3.43 -1.81
C CYS A 58 3.36 -4.67 -2.71
N PRO A 59 2.43 -5.64 -2.69
CA PRO A 59 2.51 -6.85 -3.51
C PRO A 59 2.69 -6.54 -5.00
N VAL A 60 1.93 -5.56 -5.51
CA VAL A 60 1.98 -5.13 -6.92
C VAL A 60 3.36 -4.59 -7.29
N TYR A 61 4.02 -3.87 -6.38
CA TYR A 61 5.37 -3.36 -6.62
C TYR A 61 6.37 -4.52 -6.69
N SER A 62 6.22 -5.53 -5.81
CA SER A 62 7.04 -6.74 -5.83
C SER A 62 6.93 -7.51 -7.15
N GLY A 63 5.70 -7.67 -7.67
CA GLY A 63 5.49 -8.33 -8.96
C GLY A 63 6.00 -7.54 -10.17
N LEU A 64 6.17 -6.23 -10.02
CA LEU A 64 6.75 -5.33 -11.04
C LEU A 64 8.25 -5.09 -10.85
N ASP A 65 8.89 -5.74 -9.86
CA ASP A 65 10.27 -5.46 -9.46
C ASP A 65 10.53 -3.95 -9.22
N LYS A 66 9.57 -3.28 -8.59
CA LYS A 66 9.63 -1.86 -8.27
C LYS A 66 9.87 -1.68 -6.79
N SER A 67 10.79 -0.77 -6.43
CA SER A 67 10.98 -0.28 -5.07
C SER A 67 11.05 1.24 -5.08
N THR A 68 10.50 1.86 -4.03
CA THR A 68 10.61 3.31 -3.78
C THR A 68 11.41 3.64 -2.53
N VAL A 69 12.05 2.62 -1.94
CA VAL A 69 12.99 2.79 -0.82
C VAL A 69 14.12 3.71 -1.27
N GLU A 70 14.40 4.71 -0.45
CA GLU A 70 15.46 5.67 -0.69
C GLU A 70 16.82 4.93 -0.68
N SER A 71 17.59 5.10 -1.75
CA SER A 71 19.00 4.72 -1.77
C SER A 71 19.79 5.67 -0.86
N GLU A 72 20.59 5.13 0.05
CA GLU A 72 21.48 5.90 0.93
C GLU A 72 22.38 6.90 0.16
#